data_AF-A0A0K0FQM6-F1
#
_entry.id   AF-A0A0K0FQM6-F1
#
_cell.length_a   1.000
_cell.length_b   1.000
_cell.length_c   1.000
_cell.angle_alpha   90.00
_cell.angle_beta   90.00
_cell.angle_gamma   90.00
#
_symmetry.space_group_name_H-M   'P 1'
#
loop_
_entity.id
_entity.type
_entity.pdbx_description
1 polymer ?
#
loop_
_entity_poly.entity_id
_entity_poly.type
_entity_poly.pdbx_seq_one_letter_code
_entity_poly.pdbx_strand_id
1 'polypeptide(L)'
;MKALRMKTVEDQLQLLIMTSWKDVIEADSRQTVREVSKVLGQIGKTKKLDQRIPHELDEYQKNRRFEICSSLLLRNKNDPFLERIVTCDKKWILYDNRKRNGQ
;
A
#
# COMPACT_ATOMS: atom_id res chain seq x y z
N MET A 1 -13.41 -15.69 12.08
CA MET A 1 -12.00 -16.11 12.11
C MET A 1 -11.33 -15.64 10.82
N LYS A 2 -10.53 -14.57 10.85
CA LYS A 2 -9.76 -14.14 9.66
C LYS A 2 -8.40 -14.83 9.72
N ALA A 3 -8.13 -15.68 8.75
CA ALA A 3 -6.82 -16.29 8.58
C ALA A 3 -5.81 -15.18 8.22
N LEU A 4 -4.98 -14.78 9.19
CA LEU A 4 -3.76 -14.05 8.86
C LEU A 4 -2.81 -15.03 8.17
N ARG A 5 -2.70 -14.93 6.85
CA ARG A 5 -1.57 -15.48 6.12
C ARG A 5 -0.32 -14.79 6.67
N MET A 6 0.44 -15.51 7.50
CA MET A 6 1.67 -15.00 8.12
C MET A 6 2.65 -14.64 7.00
N LYS A 7 2.76 -13.34 6.72
CA LYS A 7 3.85 -12.81 5.90
C LYS A 7 5.09 -12.75 6.80
N THR A 8 6.20 -13.14 6.20
CA THR A 8 7.63 -13.24 6.58
C THR A 8 8.08 -12.75 7.99
N VAL A 9 9.15 -13.36 8.53
CA VAL A 9 9.73 -13.05 9.87
C VAL A 9 10.00 -11.56 10.09
N GLU A 10 10.37 -10.82 9.04
CA GLU A 10 10.56 -9.36 9.09
C GLU A 10 9.27 -8.59 9.39
N ASP A 11 8.12 -9.03 8.86
CA ASP A 11 6.82 -8.38 9.12
C ASP A 11 6.39 -8.60 10.57
N GLN A 12 6.72 -9.77 11.15
CA GLN A 12 6.49 -10.06 12.58
C GLN A 12 7.38 -9.19 13.46
N LEU A 13 8.66 -9.03 13.09
CA LEU A 13 9.60 -8.17 13.81
C LEU A 13 9.17 -6.70 13.75
N GLN A 14 8.69 -6.22 12.58
CA GLN A 14 8.16 -4.87 12.44
C GLN A 14 6.88 -4.66 13.24
N LEU A 15 5.98 -5.65 13.30
CA LEU A 15 4.77 -5.56 14.10
C LEU A 15 5.10 -5.51 15.60
N LEU A 16 6.02 -6.35 16.07
CA LEU A 16 6.48 -6.39 17.46
C LEU A 16 7.14 -5.08 17.89
N ILE A 17 7.96 -4.49 17.01
CA ILE A 17 8.54 -3.16 17.22
C ILE A 17 7.39 -2.14 17.27
N MET A 18 6.47 -2.13 16.31
CA MET A 18 5.37 -1.16 16.32
C MET A 18 4.45 -1.28 17.56
N THR A 19 4.20 -2.47 18.08
CA THR A 19 3.39 -2.66 19.31
C THR A 19 4.17 -2.22 20.54
N SER A 20 5.42 -2.64 20.70
CA SER A 20 6.25 -2.24 21.83
C SER A 20 6.46 -0.72 21.88
N TRP A 21 6.62 -0.06 20.74
CA TRP A 21 6.74 1.39 20.67
C TRP A 21 5.43 2.13 20.95
N LYS A 22 4.27 1.54 20.63
CA LYS A 22 2.97 2.11 21.03
C LYS A 22 2.81 2.09 22.54
N ASP A 23 3.17 0.99 23.19
CA ASP A 23 3.07 0.84 24.65
C ASP A 23 3.97 1.85 25.39
N VAL A 24 5.17 2.13 24.85
CA VAL A 24 6.09 3.14 25.41
C VAL A 24 5.54 4.57 25.25
N ILE A 25 4.90 4.88 24.12
CA ILE A 25 4.26 6.20 23.89
C ILE A 25 3.02 6.38 24.79
N GLU A 26 2.27 5.31 25.06
CA GLU A 26 1.07 5.35 25.89
C GLU A 26 1.38 5.42 27.39
N ALA A 27 2.52 4.86 27.82
CA ALA A 27 2.99 4.91 29.20
C ALA A 27 3.53 6.30 29.64
N ASP A 28 4.01 7.13 28.71
CA ASP A 28 4.51 8.49 29.00
C ASP A 28 3.67 9.57 28.30
N SER A 29 2.56 9.96 28.93
CA SER A 29 1.63 10.99 28.40
C SER A 29 2.20 12.41 28.34
N ARG A 30 3.44 12.62 28.82
CA ARG A 30 4.09 13.93 28.89
C ARG A 30 5.01 14.22 27.71
N GLN A 31 5.25 13.24 26.84
CA GLN A 31 6.20 13.41 25.74
C GLN A 31 5.61 14.34 24.67
N THR A 32 6.28 15.45 24.42
CA THR A 32 5.80 16.42 23.44
C THR A 32 5.95 15.85 22.02
N VAL A 33 4.99 16.15 21.12
CA VAL A 33 4.99 15.70 19.70
C VAL A 33 6.33 15.95 19.00
N ARG A 34 7.11 16.95 19.43
CA ARG A 34 8.44 17.28 18.94
C ARG A 34 9.51 16.24 19.30
N GLU A 35 9.47 15.68 20.50
CA GLU A 35 10.42 14.66 20.96
C GLU A 35 10.16 13.34 20.24
N VAL A 36 8.89 12.96 20.11
CA VAL A 36 8.47 11.80 19.32
C VAL A 36 8.90 11.95 17.85
N SER A 37 8.76 13.13 17.26
CA SER A 37 9.22 13.39 15.90
C SER A 37 10.74 13.29 15.73
N LYS A 38 11.53 13.69 16.74
CA LYS A 38 12.99 13.57 16.71
C LYS A 38 13.43 12.11 16.75
N VAL A 39 12.83 11.33 17.65
CA VAL A 39 13.14 9.90 17.80
C VAL A 39 12.74 9.14 16.54
N LEU A 40 11.57 9.40 15.97
CA LEU A 40 11.15 8.82 14.69
C LEU A 40 12.11 9.17 13.55
N GLY A 41 12.59 10.43 13.50
CA GLY A 41 13.58 10.88 12.54
C GLY A 41 14.94 10.18 12.67
N GLN A 42 15.42 9.98 13.91
CA GLN A 42 16.67 9.24 14.18
C GLN A 42 16.58 7.77 13.74
N ILE A 43 15.40 7.17 13.82
CA ILE A 43 15.11 5.78 13.39
C ILE A 43 14.81 5.72 11.87
N GLY A 44 14.85 6.86 11.16
CA GLY A 44 14.58 6.96 9.73
C GLY A 44 13.10 6.76 9.36
N LYS A 45 12.19 6.84 10.33
CA LYS A 45 10.76 6.73 10.11
C LYS A 45 10.20 8.09 9.72
N THR A 46 9.60 8.14 8.53
CA THR A 46 8.91 9.32 8.02
C THR A 46 7.42 9.04 7.91
N LYS A 47 6.60 10.07 8.16
CA LYS A 47 5.16 9.97 7.94
C LYS A 47 4.89 9.87 6.44
N LYS A 48 4.53 8.68 5.97
CA LYS A 48 3.97 8.51 4.63
C LYS A 48 2.48 8.82 4.69
N LEU A 49 2.01 9.60 3.71
CA LEU A 49 0.58 9.77 3.51
C LEU A 49 0.00 8.45 3.03
N ASP A 50 -1.22 8.15 3.45
CA ASP A 50 -1.92 6.96 2.99
C ASP A 50 -2.12 7.03 1.48
N GLN A 51 -1.81 5.93 0.81
CA GLN A 51 -2.06 5.81 -0.61
C GLN A 51 -3.57 5.63 -0.83
N ARG A 52 -4.16 6.46 -1.69
CA ARG A 52 -5.58 6.34 -2.03
C ARG A 52 -5.82 5.05 -2.83
N ILE A 53 -6.41 4.05 -2.20
CA ILE A 53 -6.82 2.80 -2.84
C ILE A 53 -8.25 2.99 -3.38
N PRO A 54 -8.52 2.83 -4.69
CA PRO A 54 -9.84 3.08 -5.27
C PRO A 54 -10.93 2.16 -4.71
N HIS A 55 -10.58 0.90 -4.43
CA HIS A 55 -11.52 -0.09 -3.92
C HIS A 55 -10.79 -1.13 -3.06
N GLU A 56 -11.36 -1.43 -1.90
CA GLU A 56 -10.89 -2.52 -1.05
C GLU A 56 -11.28 -3.86 -1.68
N LEU A 57 -10.27 -4.67 -2.01
CA LEU A 57 -10.48 -5.97 -2.64
C LEU A 57 -10.68 -7.06 -1.60
N ASP A 58 -11.63 -7.94 -1.87
CA ASP A 58 -11.79 -9.21 -1.16
C ASP A 58 -10.67 -10.20 -1.52
N GLU A 59 -10.47 -11.23 -0.68
CA GLU A 59 -9.44 -12.25 -0.88
C GLU A 59 -9.64 -13.02 -2.19
N TYR A 60 -10.89 -13.34 -2.55
CA TYR A 60 -11.20 -13.97 -3.83
C TYR A 60 -10.79 -13.08 -5.02
N GLN A 61 -11.11 -11.78 -4.97
CA GLN A 61 -10.77 -10.83 -6.02
C GLN A 61 -9.25 -10.66 -6.17
N LYS A 62 -8.50 -10.68 -5.06
CA LYS A 62 -7.03 -10.66 -5.06
C LYS A 62 -6.45 -11.89 -5.74
N ASN A 63 -6.93 -13.08 -5.36
CA ASN A 63 -6.45 -14.33 -5.94
C ASN A 63 -6.76 -14.40 -7.44
N ARG A 64 -7.98 -14.01 -7.85
CA ARG A 64 -8.36 -13.97 -9.27
C ARG A 64 -7.47 -13.02 -10.08
N ARG A 65 -7.16 -11.83 -9.55
CA ARG A 65 -6.23 -10.90 -10.20
C ARG A 65 -4.82 -11.49 -10.30
N PHE A 66 -4.34 -12.15 -9.25
CA PHE A 66 -3.03 -12.79 -9.25
C PHE A 66 -2.92 -13.89 -10.31
N GLU A 67 -3.91 -14.77 -10.41
CA GLU A 67 -3.97 -15.86 -11.40
C GLU A 67 -3.94 -15.31 -12.84
N ILE A 68 -4.80 -14.33 -13.13
CA ILE A 68 -4.87 -13.69 -14.46
C ILE A 68 -3.53 -13.04 -14.81
N CYS A 69 -2.97 -12.22 -13.91
CA CYS A 69 -1.68 -11.56 -14.15
C CYS A 69 -0.56 -12.57 -14.39
N SER A 70 -0.52 -13.66 -13.61
CA SER A 70 0.52 -14.69 -13.74
C SER A 70 0.41 -15.42 -15.08
N SER A 71 -0.81 -15.76 -15.50
CA SER A 71 -1.08 -16.38 -16.80
C SER A 71 -0.70 -15.46 -17.97
N LEU A 72 -1.10 -14.19 -17.93
CA LEU A 72 -0.77 -13.21 -18.97
C LEU A 72 0.73 -12.94 -19.06
N LEU A 73 1.42 -12.90 -17.92
CA LEU A 73 2.88 -12.74 -17.88
C LEU A 73 3.59 -13.94 -18.53
N LEU A 74 3.17 -15.17 -18.22
CA LEU A 74 3.73 -16.36 -18.82
C LEU A 74 3.47 -16.41 -20.32
N ARG A 75 2.23 -16.10 -20.74
CA ARG A 75 1.87 -16.01 -22.16
C ARG A 75 2.76 -14.99 -22.88
N ASN A 76 2.97 -13.80 -22.31
CA ASN A 76 3.76 -12.75 -22.96
C ASN A 76 5.25 -13.11 -23.08
N LYS A 77 5.78 -13.94 -22.16
CA LYS A 77 7.15 -14.46 -22.27
C LYS A 77 7.29 -15.49 -23.40
N ASN A 78 6.26 -16.30 -23.63
CA ASN A 78 6.28 -17.37 -24.61
C ASN A 78 5.93 -16.87 -26.03
N ASP A 79 4.94 -15.98 -26.14
CA ASP A 79 4.49 -15.33 -27.38
C ASP A 79 4.17 -13.86 -27.06
N PRO A 80 5.09 -12.93 -27.31
CA PRO A 80 4.88 -11.51 -27.06
C PRO A 80 3.65 -10.98 -27.82
N PHE A 81 2.62 -10.57 -27.09
CA PHE A 81 1.34 -10.16 -27.67
C PHE A 81 0.98 -8.70 -27.39
N LEU A 82 1.80 -7.96 -26.62
CA LEU A 82 1.53 -6.57 -26.25
C LEU A 82 1.36 -5.65 -27.47
N GLU A 83 2.15 -5.86 -28.53
CA GLU A 83 2.06 -5.08 -29.77
C GLU A 83 0.72 -5.23 -30.50
N ARG A 84 -0.02 -6.31 -30.22
CA ARG A 84 -1.31 -6.60 -30.84
C ARG A 84 -2.49 -6.12 -29.99
N ILE A 85 -2.25 -5.60 -28.79
CA ILE A 85 -3.32 -5.18 -27.89
C ILE A 85 -3.86 -3.82 -28.31
N VAL A 86 -5.17 -3.76 -28.55
CA VAL A 86 -5.94 -2.51 -28.63
C VAL A 86 -6.74 -2.37 -27.34
N THR A 87 -6.58 -1.25 -26.62
CA THR A 87 -7.36 -0.95 -25.41
C THR A 87 -8.23 0.29 -25.62
N CYS A 88 -9.36 0.37 -24.92
CA CYS A 88 -10.19 1.56 -24.87
C CYS A 88 -10.83 1.69 -23.48
N ASP A 89 -10.99 2.93 -23.01
CA ASP A 89 -11.76 3.26 -21.81
C ASP A 89 -12.38 4.65 -21.98
N LYS A 90 -13.49 4.91 -21.29
CA LYS A 90 -14.17 6.20 -21.33
C LYS A 90 -13.79 7.04 -20.12
N LYS A 91 -13.32 8.26 -20.36
CA LYS A 91 -13.03 9.25 -19.32
C LYS A 91 -13.99 10.42 -19.45
N TRP A 92 -14.63 10.80 -18.36
CA TRP A 92 -15.40 12.04 -18.27
C TRP A 92 -14.45 13.25 -18.27
N ILE A 93 -14.69 14.21 -19.16
CA ILE A 93 -13.96 15.48 -19.21
C ILE A 93 -14.86 16.55 -18.58
N LEU A 94 -14.41 17.14 -17.48
CA LEU A 94 -15.12 18.22 -16.81
C LEU A 94 -14.86 19.55 -17.52
N TYR A 95 -15.86 20.44 -17.53
CA TYR A 95 -15.76 21.78 -18.14
C TYR A 95 -14.77 22.68 -17.40
N ASP A 96 -14.72 22.61 -16.07
CA ASP A 96 -13.77 23.37 -15.25
C ASP A 96 -12.71 22.43 -14.67
N ASN A 97 -11.51 22.44 -15.25
CA ASN A 97 -10.38 21.60 -14.84
C ASN A 97 -9.38 22.39 -13.99
N ARG A 98 -9.84 23.09 -12.94
CA ARG A 98 -8.90 23.72 -11.98
C ARG A 98 -8.01 22.64 -11.38
N LYS A 99 -6.70 22.76 -11.64
CA LYS A 99 -5.72 21.84 -11.07
C LYS A 99 -5.77 21.98 -9.55
N ARG A 100 -6.13 20.90 -8.85
CA ARG A 100 -5.85 20.79 -7.42
C ARG A 100 -4.34 20.58 -7.27
N ASN A 101 -3.64 21.62 -6.82
CA ASN A 101 -2.26 21.48 -6.38
C ASN A 101 -2.25 20.55 -5.17
N GLY A 102 -1.64 19.36 -5.30
CA GLY A 102 -1.52 18.38 -4.21
C GLY A 102 -1.88 16.94 -4.55
N GLN A 103 -2.05 16.60 -5.84
CA GLN A 103 -1.95 15.22 -6.32
C GLN A 103 -0.56 14.97 -6.90
#